data_AF-A0A0C2FEI7-F1
#
_entry.id   AF-A0A0C2FEI7-F1
#
_cell.length_a   1.000
_cell.length_b   1.000
_cell.length_c   1.000
_cell.angle_alpha   90.00
_cell.angle_beta   90.00
_cell.angle_gamma   90.00
#
_symmetry.space_group_name_H-M   'P 1'
#
loop_
_entity.id
_entity.type
_entity.pdbx_description
1 polymer ?
#
loop_
_entity_poly.entity_id
_entity_poly.type
_entity_poly.pdbx_seq_one_letter_code
_entity_poly.pdbx_strand_id
1 'polypeptide(L)'
;MYWPNIDNECEDMVLRCTNCQEAAKNPTKVPLKTSMSPTSVWQRVQVDFVGPLQGVYYLVVVDAFSKWPEMIEMRNISASKTMKVP
;
A
#
# COMPACT_ATOMS: atom_id res chain seq x y z
N MET A 1 20.77 -21.01 -37.93
CA MET A 1 19.73 -20.52 -38.86
C MET A 1 19.55 -19.04 -38.55
N TYR A 2 19.56 -18.18 -39.56
CA TYR A 2 19.47 -16.73 -39.39
C TYR A 2 18.56 -16.20 -40.50
N TRP A 3 17.60 -15.35 -40.14
CA TRP A 3 16.82 -14.58 -41.08
C TRP A 3 16.61 -13.16 -40.57
N PRO A 4 16.37 -12.18 -41.46
CA PRO A 4 16.12 -10.81 -41.05
C PRO A 4 14.92 -10.72 -40.09
N ASN A 5 15.05 -9.94 -39.02
CA ASN A 5 14.00 -9.69 -38.01
C ASN A 5 13.62 -10.84 -37.06
N ILE A 6 14.38 -11.94 -37.02
CA ILE A 6 14.13 -13.05 -36.08
C ILE A 6 13.97 -12.59 -34.62
N ASP A 7 14.77 -11.61 -34.18
CA ASP A 7 14.70 -11.08 -32.81
C ASP A 7 13.37 -10.36 -32.55
N ASN A 8 12.92 -9.51 -33.48
CA ASN A 8 11.66 -8.79 -33.37
C ASN A 8 10.46 -9.74 -33.37
N GLU A 9 10.50 -10.81 -34.16
CA GLU A 9 9.44 -11.82 -34.20
C GLU A 9 9.37 -12.62 -32.90
N CYS A 10 10.53 -12.97 -32.32
CA CYS A 10 10.59 -13.60 -31.00
C CYS A 10 10.00 -12.68 -29.91
N GLU A 11 10.36 -11.39 -29.93
CA GLU A 11 9.81 -10.40 -28.98
C GLU A 11 8.29 -10.26 -29.12
N ASP A 12 7.76 -10.09 -30.33
CA ASP A 12 6.32 -9.95 -30.57
C ASP A 12 5.54 -11.21 -30.12
N MET A 13 6.10 -12.41 -30.35
CA MET A 13 5.50 -13.66 -29.89
C MET A 13 5.40 -13.70 -28.35
N VAL A 14 6.48 -13.35 -27.65
CA VAL A 14 6.50 -13.34 -26.17
C VAL A 14 5.58 -12.24 -25.62
N LEU A 15 5.51 -11.07 -26.27
CA LEU A 15 4.62 -9.97 -25.90
C LEU A 15 3.14 -10.33 -26.02
N ARG A 16 2.76 -11.14 -27.02
CA ARG A 16 1.37 -11.56 -27.24
C ARG A 16 0.93 -12.78 -26.45
N CYS A 17 1.87 -13.54 -25.88
CA CYS A 17 1.57 -14.75 -25.13
C CYS A 17 1.15 -14.44 -23.68
N THR A 18 -0.11 -14.68 -23.34
CA THR A 18 -0.66 -14.43 -21.99
C THR A 18 0.13 -15.14 -20.89
N ASN A 19 0.43 -16.43 -21.05
CA ASN A 19 1.18 -17.20 -20.05
C ASN A 19 2.61 -16.64 -19.85
N CYS A 20 3.24 -16.14 -20.92
CA CYS A 20 4.56 -15.51 -20.84
C CYS A 20 4.49 -14.16 -20.13
N GLN A 21 3.44 -13.38 -20.36
CA GLN A 21 3.23 -12.10 -19.68
C GLN A 21 2.91 -12.28 -18.19
N GLU A 22 2.13 -13.30 -17.82
CA GLU A 22 1.83 -13.61 -16.42
C GLU A 22 3.06 -14.13 -15.65
N ALA A 23 3.91 -14.91 -16.32
CA ALA A 23 5.18 -15.40 -15.76
C ALA A 23 6.31 -14.36 -15.87
N ALA A 24 6.09 -13.24 -16.55
CA ALA A 24 7.10 -12.21 -16.71
C ALA A 24 7.48 -11.61 -15.35
N LYS A 25 8.70 -11.10 -15.26
CA LYS A 25 9.14 -10.38 -14.06
C LYS A 25 8.25 -9.17 -13.86
N ASN A 26 7.90 -8.90 -12.60
CA ASN A 26 7.21 -7.67 -12.25
C ASN A 26 7.97 -6.45 -12.83
N PRO A 27 7.25 -5.47 -13.39
CA PRO A 27 7.87 -4.26 -13.90
C PRO A 27 8.67 -3.57 -12.79
N THR A 28 9.68 -2.81 -13.19
CA THR A 28 10.46 -1.99 -12.26
C THR A 28 9.50 -1.15 -11.43
N LYS A 29 9.58 -1.30 -10.11
CA LYS A 29 8.75 -0.52 -9.19
C LYS A 29 8.99 0.97 -9.47
N VAL A 30 7.91 1.69 -9.74
CA VAL A 30 7.96 3.14 -9.92
C VAL A 30 8.56 3.76 -8.64
N PRO A 31 9.41 4.80 -8.75
CA PRO A 31 9.91 5.50 -7.59
C PRO A 31 8.77 5.93 -6.67
N LEU A 32 8.91 5.67 -5.37
CA LEU A 32 7.91 6.06 -4.40
C LEU A 32 7.79 7.59 -4.40
N LYS A 33 6.63 8.11 -4.83
CA LYS A 33 6.34 9.53 -4.72
C LYS A 33 6.07 9.84 -3.25
N THR A 34 6.94 10.62 -2.64
CA THR A 34 6.71 11.12 -1.27
C THR A 34 5.56 12.12 -1.30
N SER A 35 4.60 11.94 -0.40
CA SER A 35 3.55 12.93 -0.20
C SER A 35 4.14 14.18 0.46
N MET A 36 3.58 15.35 0.18
CA MET A 36 3.99 16.60 0.84
C MET A 36 3.91 16.44 2.35
N SER A 37 4.97 16.79 3.06
CA SER A 37 5.00 16.80 4.52
C SER A 37 3.95 17.79 5.06
N PRO A 38 3.26 17.46 6.15
CA PRO A 38 2.42 18.43 6.85
C PRO A 38 3.28 19.59 7.38
N THR A 39 2.68 20.77 7.52
CA THR A 39 3.29 22.01 8.01
C THR A 39 2.87 22.36 9.44
N SER A 40 1.82 21.72 9.96
CA SER A 40 1.35 21.89 11.34
C SER A 40 0.86 20.58 11.94
N VAL A 41 0.81 20.53 13.27
CA VAL A 41 0.16 19.44 14.02
C VAL A 41 -1.30 19.29 13.59
N TRP A 42 -1.79 18.05 13.58
CA TRP A 42 -3.17 17.67 13.26
C TRP A 42 -3.63 17.98 11.83
N GLN A 43 -2.73 18.40 10.94
CA GLN A 43 -3.06 18.64 9.53
C GLN A 43 -3.25 17.35 8.74
N ARG A 44 -2.56 16.28 9.12
CA ARG A 44 -2.69 14.95 8.52
C ARG A 44 -2.49 13.90 9.59
N VAL A 45 -3.45 13.00 9.72
CA VAL A 45 -3.36 11.84 10.61
C VAL A 45 -3.32 10.55 9.80
N GLN A 46 -2.57 9.57 10.29
CA GLN A 46 -2.60 8.20 9.82
C GLN A 46 -3.37 7.38 10.85
N VAL A 47 -4.38 6.65 10.39
CA VAL A 47 -5.24 5.87 11.28
C VAL A 47 -5.17 4.41 10.84
N ASP A 48 -4.87 3.52 11.78
CA ASP A 48 -4.80 2.08 11.53
C ASP A 48 -5.23 1.27 12.76
N PHE A 49 -5.53 -0.01 12.56
CA PHE A 49 -5.84 -0.93 13.64
C PHE A 49 -4.69 -1.89 13.92
N VAL A 50 -4.36 -2.05 15.20
CA VAL A 50 -3.41 -3.03 15.67
C VAL A 50 -4.14 -4.09 16.48
N GLY A 51 -3.99 -5.36 16.12
CA GLY A 51 -4.51 -6.48 16.89
C GLY A 51 -5.05 -7.64 16.05
N PRO A 52 -5.73 -8.61 16.70
CA PRO A 52 -6.07 -8.60 18.12
C PRO A 52 -4.88 -9.01 19.01
N LEU A 53 -4.53 -8.15 19.97
CA LEU A 53 -3.58 -8.44 21.05
C LEU A 53 -4.39 -8.85 22.27
N GLN A 54 -4.30 -10.13 22.67
CA GLN A 54 -5.10 -10.68 23.78
C GLN A 54 -6.61 -10.45 23.64
N GLY A 55 -7.14 -10.46 22.41
CA GLY A 55 -8.56 -10.24 22.13
C GLY A 55 -8.99 -8.78 22.06
N VAL A 56 -8.04 -7.85 22.11
CA VAL A 56 -8.27 -6.40 22.07
C VAL A 56 -7.63 -5.82 20.81
N TYR A 57 -8.36 -4.91 20.14
CA TYR A 57 -7.83 -4.10 19.06
C TYR A 57 -7.48 -2.70 19.57
N TYR A 58 -6.51 -2.06 18.94
CA TYR A 58 -6.15 -0.68 19.20
C TYR A 58 -6.31 0.11 17.92
N LEU A 59 -7.12 1.17 17.96
CA LEU A 59 -7.11 2.18 16.93
C LEU A 59 -5.94 3.12 17.21
N VAL A 60 -4.96 3.12 16.30
CA VAL A 60 -3.77 3.96 16.40
C VAL A 60 -3.93 5.14 15.46
N VAL A 61 -3.95 6.33 16.02
CA VAL A 61 -4.02 7.60 15.29
C VAL A 61 -2.67 8.29 15.45
N VAL A 62 -1.95 8.49 14.35
CA VAL A 62 -0.62 9.12 14.38
C VAL A 62 -0.68 10.45 13.65
N ASP A 63 -0.34 11.54 14.35
CA ASP A 63 -0.13 12.83 13.70
C ASP A 63 1.12 12.79 12.82
N ALA A 64 0.97 13.07 11.53
CA ALA A 64 2.04 12.92 10.57
C ALA A 64 3.15 14.00 10.73
N PHE A 65 2.86 15.12 11.40
CA PHE A 65 3.83 16.19 11.65
C PHE A 65 4.69 15.88 12.88
N SER A 66 4.07 15.75 14.05
CA SER A 66 4.76 15.51 15.33
C SER A 66 5.20 14.05 15.53
N LYS A 67 4.66 13.12 14.74
CA LYS A 67 4.80 11.67 14.93
C LYS A 67 4.21 11.17 16.25
N TRP A 68 3.33 11.95 16.87
CA TRP A 68 2.66 11.59 18.11
C TRP A 68 1.58 10.53 17.87
N PRO A 69 1.64 9.37 18.56
CA PRO A 69 0.60 8.35 18.50
C PRO A 69 -0.43 8.52 19.63
N GLU A 70 -1.70 8.47 19.26
CA GLU A 70 -2.82 8.21 20.16
C GLU A 70 -3.33 6.79 19.94
N MET A 71 -3.49 6.04 21.03
CA MET A 71 -3.94 4.65 21.00
C MET A 71 -5.24 4.52 21.76
N ILE A 72 -6.25 3.97 21.09
CA ILE A 72 -7.61 3.87 21.62
C ILE A 72 -8.01 2.41 21.62
N GLU A 73 -8.27 1.88 22.81
CA GLU A 73 -8.67 0.50 22.98
C GLU A 73 -10.07 0.25 22.40
N MET A 74 -10.21 -0.77 21.56
CA MET A 74 -11.45 -1.14 20.90
C MET A 74 -11.68 -2.66 20.95
N ARG A 75 -12.86 -3.07 21.38
CA ARG A 75 -13.29 -4.49 21.35
C ARG A 75 -13.82 -4.94 19.99
N ASN A 76 -14.03 -4.02 19.05
CA ASN A 76 -14.59 -4.30 17.73
C ASN A 76 -14.26 -3.15 16.76
N ILE A 77 -13.80 -3.51 15.56
CA ILE A 77 -13.31 -2.63 14.49
C ILE A 77 -14.38 -2.18 13.49
N SER A 78 -15.67 -2.39 13.80
CA SER A 78 -16.79 -1.93 12.98
C SER A 78 -16.81 -0.40 12.87
N ALA A 79 -17.08 0.12 11.68
CA ALA A 79 -17.17 1.57 11.43
C ALA A 79 -18.07 2.31 12.43
N SER A 80 -19.21 1.72 12.81
CA SER A 80 -20.15 2.29 13.78
C SER A 80 -19.58 2.48 15.19
N LYS A 81 -18.58 1.69 15.58
CA LYS A 81 -17.84 1.86 16.84
C LYS A 81 -16.69 2.85 16.67
N THR A 82 -15.99 2.83 15.54
CA THR A 82 -14.92 3.78 15.23
C THR A 82 -15.42 5.22 15.18
N MET A 83 -16.62 5.45 14.64
CA MET A 83 -17.22 6.80 14.60
C MET A 83 -17.55 7.39 15.98
N LYS A 84 -17.59 6.57 17.04
CA LYS A 84 -17.88 7.03 18.40
C LYS A 84 -16.61 7.31 19.21
N VAL A 85 -15.46 7.12 18.59
CA VAL A 85 -14.17 7.46 19.18
C VAL A 85 -14.11 9.00 19.29
N PRO A 86 -13.79 9.54 20.49
CA PRO A 86 -13.77 10.98 20.76
C PRO A 86 -12.73 11.73 19.94
#